data_AF-A0A432SA16-F1
#
_entry.id   AF-A0A432SA16-F1
#
_cell.length_a   1.000
_cell.length_b   1.000
_cell.length_c   1.000
_cell.angle_alpha   90.00
_cell.angle_beta   90.00
_cell.angle_gamma   90.00
#
_symmetry.space_group_name_H-M   'P 1'
#
loop_
_entity.id
_entity.type
_entity.pdbx_description
1 polymer ?
#
loop_
_entity_poly.entity_id
_entity_poly.type
_entity_poly.pdbx_seq_one_letter_code
_entity_poly.pdbx_strand_id
1 'polypeptide(L)'
;MKFHSQEVKFDKDLIYKYAKPAPRYTSYPTAQEFKPLPEDVWREKLIKSNERKTPLSLYFHIPFCENACYFCGCNVIITRRKEVVEPYLSHLKKEIKLIKSLIDDDRKVVQLHFGGGTPNYLNKEQITDIMDFIKQNFRFDKKAEISIEIDPRHIDRDMVFKLREIGFNRVSFGIQDFNPKVQQAVNRIQPEEMIFNLMEWLREANFESINIDLIYGLPYQTLESYSETVDKVIKLNPDRIANFNFAYVPWLKRLQKFINPETLPKPEEKLEILKMTIEKITSKGYLFIGMDHFAKPNDELAVAQRERTLHRNFQGYTTHSEAELLGFGATSISMLYDAYGQNFKKLKDYYGRLEEDKLPVERGVLLNEDDIIRRDVIMRLMSHFQLYKGEIEEKYGINFDEYFKNELERLKQQEEDGLLKLYKDRIDITPAGRLLIRNIAVNFDIYTQKKKQKRFSQAI
;
A
#
# COMPACT_ATOMS: atom_id res chain seq x y z
N MET A 1 24.08 17.86 1.77
CA MET A 1 23.01 17.18 1.03
C MET A 1 22.25 18.21 0.21
N LYS A 2 22.21 18.09 -1.12
CA LYS A 2 21.36 18.95 -1.95
C LYS A 2 19.95 18.35 -1.96
N PHE A 3 18.98 19.14 -1.52
CA PHE A 3 17.56 18.82 -1.57
C PHE A 3 17.16 18.48 -3.01
N HIS A 4 16.62 17.27 -3.23
CA HIS A 4 16.00 16.93 -4.51
C HIS A 4 14.55 17.40 -4.50
N SER A 5 14.17 18.09 -5.57
CA SER A 5 12.87 18.72 -5.70
C SER A 5 11.75 17.68 -5.64
N GLN A 6 10.79 17.89 -4.74
CA GLN A 6 9.53 17.14 -4.71
C GLN A 6 8.53 17.64 -5.77
N GLU A 7 9.00 18.44 -6.74
CA GLU A 7 8.24 18.82 -7.91
C GLU A 7 7.96 17.62 -8.82
N VAL A 8 6.89 17.76 -9.60
CA VAL A 8 6.50 16.84 -10.65
C VAL A 8 6.28 17.68 -11.89
N LYS A 9 6.82 17.23 -13.03
CA LYS A 9 6.53 17.84 -14.32
C LYS A 9 5.67 16.89 -15.14
N PHE A 10 4.47 17.33 -15.49
CA PHE A 10 3.60 16.56 -16.36
C PHE A 10 4.07 16.72 -17.82
N ASP A 11 4.32 15.60 -18.50
CA ASP A 11 4.71 15.56 -19.91
C ASP A 11 3.89 14.50 -20.64
N LYS A 12 2.95 14.95 -21.46
CA LYS A 12 1.94 14.10 -22.10
C LYS A 12 2.58 13.12 -23.10
N ASP A 13 3.56 13.58 -23.86
CA ASP A 13 4.19 12.79 -24.92
C ASP A 13 5.05 11.67 -24.31
N LEU A 14 5.80 11.99 -23.25
CA LEU A 14 6.55 10.98 -22.49
C LEU A 14 5.63 9.95 -21.83
N ILE A 15 4.52 10.39 -21.23
CA ILE A 15 3.54 9.48 -20.62
C ILE A 15 2.98 8.52 -21.67
N TYR A 16 2.60 9.00 -22.86
CA TYR A 16 2.12 8.13 -23.93
C TYR A 16 3.20 7.17 -24.43
N LYS A 17 4.43 7.65 -24.66
CA LYS A 17 5.56 6.82 -25.10
C LYS A 17 5.81 5.64 -24.15
N TYR A 18 5.62 5.87 -22.85
CA TYR A 18 5.88 4.90 -21.80
C TYR A 18 4.62 4.29 -21.15
N ALA A 19 3.44 4.39 -21.78
CA ALA A 19 2.17 3.82 -21.29
C ALA A 19 2.10 2.27 -21.40
N LYS A 20 3.14 1.58 -20.94
CA LYS A 20 3.28 0.12 -20.96
C LYS A 20 2.87 -0.47 -19.60
N PRO A 21 2.36 -1.71 -19.56
CA PRO A 21 2.10 -2.39 -18.30
C PRO A 21 3.39 -2.60 -17.50
N ALA A 22 3.39 -2.19 -16.24
CA ALA A 22 4.50 -2.38 -15.31
C ALA A 22 3.97 -2.88 -13.96
N PRO A 23 4.74 -3.69 -13.21
CA PRO A 23 4.37 -4.05 -11.86
C PRO A 23 4.15 -2.82 -10.98
N ARG A 24 3.24 -2.94 -10.01
CA ARG A 24 3.05 -1.90 -8.99
C ARG A 24 4.22 -1.79 -8.02
N TYR A 25 5.08 -2.83 -7.97
CA TYR A 25 6.18 -2.95 -7.02
C TYR A 25 5.77 -2.59 -5.58
N THR A 26 4.66 -3.17 -5.12
CA THR A 26 4.36 -3.25 -3.67
C THR A 26 5.41 -4.08 -2.93
N SER A 27 6.11 -4.94 -3.68
CA SER A 27 7.28 -5.68 -3.27
C SER A 27 8.09 -6.09 -4.51
N TYR A 28 9.35 -6.46 -4.28
CA TYR A 28 10.17 -7.19 -5.24
C TYR A 28 10.80 -8.41 -4.55
N PRO A 29 10.71 -9.63 -5.12
CA PRO A 29 9.90 -10.00 -6.29
C PRO A 29 8.40 -9.77 -6.06
N THR A 30 7.63 -9.65 -7.14
CA THR A 30 6.20 -9.38 -7.04
C THR A 30 5.40 -10.61 -6.60
N ALA A 31 4.16 -10.42 -6.13
CA ALA A 31 3.26 -11.52 -5.75
C ALA A 31 2.89 -12.49 -6.91
N GLN A 32 3.28 -12.18 -8.15
CA GLN A 32 3.15 -13.10 -9.29
C GLN A 32 4.22 -14.19 -9.29
N GLU A 33 5.31 -14.00 -8.55
CA GLU A 33 6.38 -14.98 -8.41
C GLU A 33 6.13 -15.94 -7.24
N PHE A 34 5.05 -15.74 -6.47
CA PHE A 34 4.73 -16.59 -5.33
C PHE A 34 4.36 -18.00 -5.82
N LYS A 35 5.04 -19.00 -5.27
CA LYS A 35 4.84 -20.43 -5.50
C LYS A 35 4.31 -21.09 -4.23
N PRO A 36 3.70 -22.29 -4.29
CA PRO A 36 3.36 -23.05 -3.08
C PRO A 36 4.55 -23.08 -2.11
N LEU A 37 4.31 -22.71 -0.85
CA LEU A 37 5.33 -22.61 0.18
C LEU A 37 4.97 -23.59 1.32
N PRO A 38 5.78 -24.64 1.53
CA PRO A 38 5.56 -25.57 2.64
C PRO A 38 5.59 -24.86 4.00
N GLU A 39 4.74 -25.32 4.92
CA GLU A 39 4.54 -24.70 6.23
C GLU A 39 5.78 -24.81 7.13
N ASP A 40 6.48 -25.94 7.07
CA ASP A 40 7.72 -26.22 7.78
C ASP A 40 8.85 -25.28 7.33
N VAL A 41 8.97 -25.05 6.03
CA VAL A 41 9.93 -24.09 5.45
C VAL A 41 9.62 -22.67 5.91
N TRP A 42 8.34 -22.29 5.93
CA TRP A 42 7.94 -20.95 6.40
C TRP A 42 8.19 -20.78 7.90
N ARG A 43 7.89 -21.79 8.70
CA ARG A 43 8.18 -21.82 10.14
C ARG A 43 9.67 -21.64 10.41
N GLU A 44 10.54 -22.34 9.68
CA GLU A 44 11.99 -22.17 9.79
C GLU A 44 12.41 -20.72 9.50
N LYS A 45 11.84 -20.10 8.46
CA LYS A 45 12.13 -18.69 8.12
C LYS A 45 11.69 -17.72 9.20
N LEU A 46 10.54 -17.93 9.84
CA LEU A 46 10.09 -17.11 10.97
C LEU A 46 11.06 -17.23 12.15
N ILE A 47 11.47 -18.45 12.53
CA ILE A 47 12.42 -18.66 13.62
C ILE A 47 13.77 -18.00 13.31
N LYS A 48 14.31 -18.25 12.11
CA LYS A 48 15.60 -17.67 11.69
C LYS A 48 15.57 -16.15 11.63
N SER A 49 14.42 -15.55 11.37
CA SER A 49 14.27 -14.09 11.35
C SER A 49 14.62 -13.43 12.68
N ASN A 50 14.49 -14.14 13.81
CA ASN A 50 14.83 -13.63 15.12
C ASN A 50 16.32 -13.31 15.28
N GLU A 51 17.21 -14.01 14.55
CA GLU A 51 18.65 -13.74 14.53
C GLU A 51 18.98 -12.29 14.12
N ARG A 52 18.10 -11.66 13.34
CA ARG A 52 18.26 -10.29 12.83
C ARG A 52 17.92 -9.23 13.89
N LYS A 53 17.12 -9.59 14.91
CA LYS A 53 16.62 -8.70 15.96
C LYS A 53 15.96 -7.40 15.45
N THR A 54 15.39 -7.46 14.25
CA THR A 54 14.70 -6.33 13.64
C THR A 54 13.35 -6.08 14.34
N PRO A 55 12.87 -4.83 14.36
CA PRO A 55 11.53 -4.52 14.85
C PRO A 55 10.46 -5.20 13.99
N LEU A 56 9.23 -5.19 14.49
CA LEU A 56 8.07 -5.80 13.85
C LEU A 56 7.07 -4.75 13.36
N SER A 57 6.54 -4.98 12.16
CA SER A 57 5.31 -4.37 11.68
C SER A 57 4.24 -5.47 11.62
N LEU A 58 3.07 -5.24 12.22
CA LEU A 58 1.97 -6.20 12.24
C LEU A 58 0.87 -5.75 11.26
N TYR A 59 0.40 -6.66 10.42
CA TYR A 59 -0.76 -6.44 9.56
C TYR A 59 -1.89 -7.38 9.92
N PHE A 60 -3.08 -6.86 10.16
CA PHE A 60 -4.28 -7.65 10.38
C PHE A 60 -5.27 -7.39 9.25
N HIS A 61 -5.59 -8.44 8.51
CA HIS A 61 -6.58 -8.37 7.45
C HIS A 61 -7.97 -8.68 8.02
N ILE A 62 -8.89 -7.72 8.02
CA ILE A 62 -10.30 -7.96 8.36
C ILE A 62 -11.08 -8.00 7.04
N PRO A 63 -11.45 -9.19 6.53
CA PRO A 63 -11.89 -9.34 5.14
C PRO A 63 -13.33 -8.88 4.89
N PHE A 64 -14.09 -8.52 5.92
CA PHE A 64 -15.53 -8.31 5.78
C PHE A 64 -15.88 -6.90 5.32
N CYS A 65 -16.85 -6.81 4.41
CA CYS A 65 -17.48 -5.55 4.00
C CYS A 65 -19.00 -5.71 4.05
N GLU A 66 -19.72 -4.70 4.51
CA GLU A 66 -21.18 -4.76 4.58
C GLU A 66 -21.85 -4.57 3.22
N ASN A 67 -21.24 -3.73 2.36
CA ASN A 67 -21.76 -3.38 1.04
C ASN A 67 -20.71 -3.63 -0.05
N ALA A 68 -21.17 -4.02 -1.24
CA ALA A 68 -20.32 -4.24 -2.41
C ALA A 68 -20.00 -2.93 -3.13
N CYS A 69 -18.76 -2.44 -3.07
CA CYS A 69 -18.32 -1.35 -3.94
C CYS A 69 -17.87 -1.91 -5.29
N TYR A 70 -18.51 -1.48 -6.39
CA TYR A 70 -18.28 -2.09 -7.71
C TYR A 70 -16.87 -1.87 -8.25
N PHE A 71 -16.19 -0.79 -7.83
CA PHE A 71 -14.79 -0.54 -8.20
C PHE A 71 -13.78 -1.46 -7.49
N CYS A 72 -14.16 -2.09 -6.37
CA CYS A 72 -13.21 -2.63 -5.39
C CYS A 72 -12.29 -3.72 -5.98
N GLY A 73 -10.98 -3.49 -5.85
CA GLY A 73 -9.92 -4.43 -6.21
C GLY A 73 -9.38 -5.27 -5.05
N CYS A 74 -9.86 -5.05 -3.83
CA CYS A 74 -9.35 -5.71 -2.62
C CYS A 74 -9.79 -7.18 -2.53
N ASN A 75 -9.21 -7.94 -1.61
CA ASN A 75 -9.73 -9.26 -1.25
C ASN A 75 -10.71 -9.06 -0.10
N VAL A 76 -12.00 -9.25 -0.38
CA VAL A 76 -13.07 -8.95 0.57
C VAL A 76 -14.14 -10.03 0.52
N ILE A 77 -14.90 -10.15 1.60
CA ILE A 77 -16.07 -11.00 1.77
C ILE A 77 -17.23 -10.07 2.08
N ILE A 78 -18.13 -9.89 1.11
CA ILE A 78 -19.30 -9.04 1.27
C ILE A 78 -20.38 -9.82 1.99
N THR A 79 -20.75 -9.37 3.19
CA THR A 79 -21.80 -10.02 3.97
C THR A 79 -22.37 -9.09 5.04
N ARG A 80 -23.68 -9.18 5.28
CA ARG A 80 -24.38 -8.50 6.39
C ARG A 80 -24.53 -9.39 7.63
N ARG A 81 -24.12 -10.65 7.53
CA ARG A 81 -24.20 -11.64 8.60
C ARG A 81 -23.07 -11.40 9.59
N LYS A 82 -23.38 -10.79 10.74
CA LYS A 82 -22.39 -10.44 11.76
C LYS A 82 -21.85 -11.67 12.49
N GLU A 83 -22.57 -12.80 12.48
CA GLU A 83 -22.17 -14.07 13.07
C GLU A 83 -20.91 -14.70 12.44
N VAL A 84 -20.46 -14.21 11.27
CA VAL A 84 -19.21 -14.66 10.64
C VAL A 84 -17.94 -14.15 11.35
N VAL A 85 -18.09 -13.11 12.19
CA VAL A 85 -16.96 -12.40 12.81
C VAL A 85 -16.34 -13.23 13.92
N GLU A 86 -17.15 -13.79 14.82
CA GLU A 86 -16.64 -14.56 15.97
C GLU A 86 -15.79 -15.77 15.55
N PRO A 87 -16.22 -16.62 14.59
CA PRO A 87 -15.34 -17.65 14.06
C PRO A 87 -14.04 -17.08 13.51
N TYR A 88 -14.08 -15.97 12.78
CA TYR A 88 -12.88 -15.37 12.20
C TYR A 88 -11.90 -14.88 13.28
N LEU A 89 -12.37 -14.14 14.28
CA LEU A 89 -11.54 -13.62 15.36
C LEU A 89 -10.96 -14.74 16.23
N SER A 90 -11.73 -15.80 16.47
CA SER A 90 -11.23 -16.99 17.19
C SER A 90 -10.04 -17.63 16.48
N HIS A 91 -10.13 -17.83 15.16
CA HIS A 91 -9.03 -18.36 14.36
C HIS A 91 -7.86 -17.37 14.26
N LEU A 92 -8.15 -16.07 14.14
CA LEU A 92 -7.10 -15.03 14.15
C LEU A 92 -6.30 -15.04 15.45
N LYS A 93 -6.96 -15.21 16.61
CA LYS A 93 -6.29 -15.36 17.90
C LYS A 93 -5.44 -16.63 17.97
N LYS A 94 -5.88 -17.75 17.37
CA LYS A 94 -5.05 -18.96 17.24
C LYS A 94 -3.79 -18.69 16.41
N GLU A 95 -3.95 -18.04 15.26
CA GLU A 95 -2.81 -17.66 14.41
C GLU A 95 -1.81 -16.76 15.15
N ILE A 96 -2.31 -15.76 15.88
CA ILE A 96 -1.47 -14.88 16.71
C ILE A 96 -0.64 -15.69 17.69
N LYS A 97 -1.24 -16.66 18.41
CA LYS A 97 -0.50 -17.53 19.34
C LYS A 97 0.54 -18.39 18.64
N LEU A 98 0.19 -18.98 17.49
CA LEU A 98 1.10 -19.83 16.71
C LEU A 98 2.31 -19.05 16.20
N ILE A 99 2.11 -17.85 15.68
CA ILE A 99 3.22 -17.00 15.24
C ILE A 99 4.00 -16.49 16.44
N LYS A 100 3.33 -16.06 17.51
CA LYS A 100 4.01 -15.51 18.69
C LYS A 100 4.94 -16.53 19.37
N SER A 101 4.61 -17.83 19.35
CA SER A 101 5.50 -18.87 19.88
C SER A 101 6.80 -19.06 19.08
N LEU A 102 6.87 -18.49 17.87
CA LEU A 102 8.03 -18.55 16.98
C LEU A 102 8.86 -17.26 16.98
N ILE A 103 8.39 -16.20 17.65
CA ILE A 103 8.97 -14.86 17.59
C ILE A 103 9.44 -14.43 18.98
N ASP A 104 10.70 -13.98 19.06
CA ASP A 104 11.34 -13.58 20.32
C ASP A 104 10.66 -12.37 20.97
N ASP A 105 10.60 -12.36 22.30
CA ASP A 105 9.93 -11.33 23.11
C ASP A 105 10.64 -9.96 23.10
N ASP A 106 11.92 -9.92 22.71
CA ASP A 106 12.71 -8.69 22.65
C ASP A 106 12.47 -7.88 21.37
N ARG A 107 11.82 -8.48 20.36
CA ARG A 107 11.43 -7.80 19.11
C ARG A 107 10.22 -6.91 19.33
N LYS A 108 10.45 -5.61 19.35
CA LYS A 108 9.38 -4.62 19.54
C LYS A 108 8.54 -4.43 18.29
N VAL A 109 7.23 -4.28 18.48
CA VAL A 109 6.30 -3.81 17.45
C VAL A 109 6.39 -2.30 17.35
N VAL A 110 6.83 -1.80 16.20
CA VAL A 110 6.90 -0.37 15.88
C VAL A 110 5.73 0.08 15.01
N GLN A 111 5.06 -0.86 14.33
CA GLN A 111 3.91 -0.56 13.48
C GLN A 111 2.84 -1.65 13.59
N LEU A 112 1.57 -1.25 13.59
CA LEU A 112 0.42 -2.11 13.44
C LEU A 112 -0.58 -1.46 12.48
N HIS A 113 -1.13 -2.25 11.57
CA HIS A 113 -2.14 -1.79 10.63
C HIS A 113 -3.29 -2.80 10.52
N PHE A 114 -4.50 -2.33 10.77
CA PHE A 114 -5.74 -3.04 10.46
C PHE A 114 -6.23 -2.57 9.10
N GLY A 115 -6.31 -3.49 8.13
CA GLY A 115 -6.83 -3.18 6.79
C GLY A 115 -7.64 -4.33 6.22
N GLY A 116 -7.87 -4.29 4.90
CA GLY A 116 -8.39 -5.44 4.15
C GLY A 116 -9.71 -5.17 3.45
N GLY A 117 -10.80 -5.65 4.03
CA GLY A 117 -12.15 -5.24 3.66
C GLY A 117 -12.51 -3.96 4.37
N THR A 118 -13.01 -4.09 5.59
CA THR A 118 -13.42 -2.94 6.40
C THR A 118 -13.21 -3.28 7.87
N PRO A 119 -12.08 -2.90 8.49
CA PRO A 119 -11.81 -3.15 9.91
C PRO A 119 -12.92 -2.68 10.86
N ASN A 120 -13.55 -1.54 10.60
CA ASN A 120 -14.71 -1.06 11.38
C ASN A 120 -16.01 -1.83 11.07
N TYR A 121 -15.93 -3.01 10.44
CA TYR A 121 -17.01 -4.00 10.45
C TYR A 121 -17.17 -4.65 11.83
N LEU A 122 -16.06 -4.72 12.59
CA LEU A 122 -16.04 -5.19 13.97
C LEU A 122 -16.77 -4.16 14.86
N ASN A 123 -17.60 -4.65 15.78
CA ASN A 123 -18.19 -3.79 16.80
C ASN A 123 -17.15 -3.36 17.86
N LYS A 124 -17.57 -2.51 18.80
CA LYS A 124 -16.71 -1.93 19.85
C LYS A 124 -16.09 -3.03 20.72
N GLU A 125 -16.87 -4.03 21.10
CA GLU A 125 -16.42 -5.13 21.96
C GLU A 125 -15.38 -6.00 21.24
N GLN A 126 -15.67 -6.38 19.99
CA GLN A 126 -14.82 -7.23 19.15
C GLN A 126 -13.47 -6.58 18.85
N ILE A 127 -13.46 -5.29 18.48
CA ILE A 127 -12.21 -4.60 18.16
C ILE A 127 -11.35 -4.36 19.41
N THR A 128 -11.99 -4.12 20.55
CA THR A 128 -11.30 -3.98 21.84
C THR A 128 -10.66 -5.30 22.22
N ASP A 129 -11.43 -6.38 22.19
CA ASP A 129 -10.98 -7.72 22.55
C ASP A 129 -9.80 -8.20 21.69
N ILE A 130 -9.85 -8.01 20.36
CA ILE A 130 -8.71 -8.41 19.50
C ILE A 130 -7.48 -7.51 19.72
N MET A 131 -7.66 -6.21 19.93
CA MET A 131 -6.55 -5.29 20.20
C MET A 131 -5.86 -5.60 21.53
N ASP A 132 -6.63 -5.85 22.58
CA ASP A 132 -6.11 -6.25 23.89
C ASP A 132 -5.36 -7.59 23.78
N PHE A 133 -5.92 -8.55 23.04
CA PHE A 133 -5.26 -9.81 22.80
C PHE A 133 -3.92 -9.64 22.06
N ILE A 134 -3.85 -8.77 21.04
CA ILE A 134 -2.61 -8.47 20.33
C ILE A 134 -1.58 -7.85 21.28
N LYS A 135 -1.98 -6.87 22.09
CA LYS A 135 -1.09 -6.18 23.05
C LYS A 135 -0.60 -7.09 24.18
N GLN A 136 -1.36 -8.13 24.54
CA GLN A 136 -0.93 -9.16 25.48
C GLN A 136 0.13 -10.10 24.89
N ASN A 137 0.11 -10.32 23.57
CA ASN A 137 1.02 -11.24 22.91
C ASN A 137 2.29 -10.55 22.38
N PHE A 138 2.24 -9.26 22.05
CA PHE A 138 3.39 -8.55 21.48
C PHE A 138 3.81 -7.34 22.32
N ARG A 139 5.12 -7.09 22.37
CA ARG A 139 5.68 -5.91 23.04
C ARG A 139 5.71 -4.72 22.09
N PHE A 140 4.90 -3.69 22.37
CA PHE A 140 4.86 -2.48 21.55
C PHE A 140 5.92 -1.46 21.98
N ASP A 141 6.47 -0.74 20.99
CA ASP A 141 7.16 0.51 21.27
C ASP A 141 6.18 1.59 21.72
N LYS A 142 6.62 2.51 22.58
CA LYS A 142 5.77 3.59 23.10
C LYS A 142 5.29 4.54 22.00
N LYS A 143 6.05 4.65 20.92
CA LYS A 143 5.73 5.49 19.76
C LYS A 143 5.24 4.67 18.57
N ALA A 144 4.76 3.45 18.79
CA ALA A 144 4.31 2.60 17.71
C ALA A 144 3.20 3.27 16.89
N GLU A 145 3.29 3.15 15.58
CA GLU A 145 2.27 3.60 14.64
C GLU A 145 1.15 2.57 14.59
N ILE A 146 -0.04 2.90 15.08
CA ILE A 146 -1.17 1.97 15.20
C ILE A 146 -2.31 2.54 14.36
N SER A 147 -2.52 1.93 13.20
CA SER A 147 -3.36 2.46 12.13
C SER A 147 -4.53 1.54 11.77
N ILE A 148 -5.63 2.13 11.30
CA ILE A 148 -6.83 1.42 10.89
C ILE A 148 -7.45 2.04 9.62
N GLU A 149 -7.92 1.19 8.71
CA GLU A 149 -8.78 1.58 7.58
C GLU A 149 -10.25 1.64 8.01
N ILE A 150 -10.97 2.68 7.59
CA ILE A 150 -12.37 2.93 7.96
C ILE A 150 -13.26 3.12 6.71
N ASP A 151 -14.41 2.46 6.68
CA ASP A 151 -15.54 2.84 5.82
C ASP A 151 -16.41 3.87 6.55
N PRO A 152 -16.49 5.12 6.06
CA PRO A 152 -17.21 6.20 6.74
C PRO A 152 -18.72 5.95 6.88
N ARG A 153 -19.29 5.02 6.11
CA ARG A 153 -20.73 4.71 6.14
C ARG A 153 -21.18 3.95 7.39
N HIS A 154 -20.22 3.35 8.10
CA HIS A 154 -20.47 2.39 9.18
C HIS A 154 -19.71 2.75 10.45
N ILE A 155 -19.61 4.05 10.74
CA ILE A 155 -18.92 4.53 11.94
C ILE A 155 -19.68 5.70 12.56
N ASP A 156 -19.73 5.71 13.89
CA ASP A 156 -20.26 6.80 14.70
C ASP A 156 -19.14 7.46 15.52
N ARG A 157 -19.48 8.59 16.15
CA ARG A 157 -18.54 9.34 16.98
C ARG A 157 -17.97 8.47 18.11
N ASP A 158 -18.81 7.72 18.81
CA ASP A 158 -18.38 6.90 19.94
C ASP A 158 -17.35 5.82 19.52
N MET A 159 -17.52 5.21 18.35
CA MET A 159 -16.55 4.26 17.81
C MET A 159 -15.22 4.93 17.49
N VAL A 160 -15.22 6.16 16.93
CA VAL A 160 -13.98 6.93 16.70
C VAL A 160 -13.20 7.15 18.01
N PHE A 161 -13.88 7.61 19.06
CA PHE A 161 -13.24 7.79 20.37
C PHE A 161 -12.78 6.47 20.97
N LYS A 162 -13.56 5.39 20.81
CA LYS A 162 -13.14 4.06 21.26
C LYS A 162 -11.88 3.56 20.54
N LEU A 163 -11.77 3.78 19.23
CA LEU A 163 -10.57 3.42 18.46
C LEU A 163 -9.34 4.16 19.01
N ARG A 164 -9.47 5.45 19.33
CA ARG A 164 -8.38 6.21 19.96
C ARG A 164 -8.01 5.65 21.33
N GLU A 165 -9.01 5.38 22.17
CA GLU A 165 -8.86 4.84 23.52
C GLU A 165 -8.08 3.52 23.51
N ILE A 166 -8.42 2.59 22.61
CA ILE A 166 -7.74 1.30 22.49
C ILE A 166 -6.38 1.38 21.79
N GLY A 167 -5.92 2.59 21.43
CA GLY A 167 -4.55 2.88 21.05
C GLY A 167 -4.31 3.13 19.56
N PHE A 168 -5.33 3.07 18.69
CA PHE A 168 -5.15 3.57 17.33
C PHE A 168 -4.80 5.05 17.38
N ASN A 169 -3.79 5.46 16.63
CA ASN A 169 -3.33 6.86 16.55
C ASN A 169 -3.32 7.39 15.12
N ARG A 170 -3.58 6.53 14.13
CA ARG A 170 -3.67 6.88 12.71
C ARG A 170 -4.88 6.24 12.06
N VAL A 171 -5.35 6.85 10.99
CA VAL A 171 -6.52 6.39 10.26
C VAL A 171 -6.37 6.63 8.75
N SER A 172 -6.89 5.69 7.97
CA SER A 172 -7.19 5.92 6.55
C SER A 172 -8.68 5.72 6.34
N PHE A 173 -9.35 6.57 5.54
CA PHE A 173 -10.73 6.30 5.14
C PHE A 173 -11.01 6.65 3.69
N GLY A 174 -11.86 5.84 3.07
CA GLY A 174 -12.12 5.93 1.64
C GLY A 174 -13.25 6.89 1.28
N ILE A 175 -12.93 8.03 0.65
CA ILE A 175 -13.92 8.92 0.04
C ILE A 175 -14.25 8.47 -1.38
N GLN A 176 -13.22 8.19 -2.17
CA GLN A 176 -13.28 7.81 -3.58
C GLN A 176 -13.77 8.94 -4.49
N ASP A 177 -14.97 9.46 -4.27
CA ASP A 177 -15.55 10.61 -4.98
C ASP A 177 -16.71 11.25 -4.17
N PHE A 178 -16.87 12.57 -4.26
CA PHE A 178 -18.01 13.31 -3.69
C PHE A 178 -19.21 13.40 -4.65
N ASN A 179 -19.03 13.12 -5.93
CA ASN A 179 -20.07 13.25 -6.93
C ASN A 179 -21.16 12.16 -6.73
N PRO A 180 -22.43 12.52 -6.47
CA PRO A 180 -23.48 11.55 -6.19
C PRO A 180 -23.74 10.57 -7.35
N LYS A 181 -23.57 11.01 -8.60
CA LYS A 181 -23.73 10.16 -9.78
C LYS A 181 -22.63 9.09 -9.87
N VAL A 182 -21.40 9.47 -9.57
CA VAL A 182 -20.26 8.55 -9.47
C VAL A 182 -20.50 7.55 -8.34
N GLN A 183 -20.87 8.04 -7.15
CA GLN A 183 -21.18 7.21 -5.98
C GLN A 183 -22.28 6.17 -6.27
N GLN A 184 -23.37 6.58 -6.91
CA GLN A 184 -24.45 5.68 -7.32
C GLN A 184 -23.95 4.63 -8.32
N ALA A 185 -23.19 5.03 -9.34
CA ALA A 185 -22.67 4.15 -10.38
C ALA A 185 -21.72 3.07 -9.85
N VAL A 186 -21.08 3.31 -8.70
CA VAL A 186 -20.15 2.36 -8.06
C VAL A 186 -20.68 1.73 -6.77
N ASN A 187 -21.96 1.94 -6.46
CA ASN A 187 -22.64 1.44 -5.25
C ASN A 187 -21.92 1.84 -3.94
N ARG A 188 -21.56 3.12 -3.84
CA ARG A 188 -20.92 3.71 -2.66
C ARG A 188 -21.52 5.08 -2.33
N ILE A 189 -22.81 5.11 -2.05
CA ILE A 189 -23.51 6.32 -1.59
C ILE A 189 -23.01 6.66 -0.19
N GLN A 190 -22.46 7.86 -0.04
CA GLN A 190 -21.95 8.43 1.21
C GLN A 190 -22.12 9.96 1.15
N PRO A 191 -23.15 10.51 1.81
CA PRO A 191 -23.41 11.94 1.83
C PRO A 191 -22.19 12.74 2.30
N GLU A 192 -22.02 13.95 1.77
CA GLU A 192 -20.88 14.82 2.12
C GLU A 192 -20.79 15.09 3.62
N GLU A 193 -21.92 15.40 4.26
CA GLU A 193 -22.03 15.69 5.70
C GLU A 193 -21.41 14.58 6.57
N MET A 194 -21.63 13.31 6.21
CA MET A 194 -21.07 12.16 6.91
C MET A 194 -19.53 12.19 6.91
N ILE A 195 -18.92 12.59 5.79
CA ILE A 195 -17.47 12.66 5.65
C ILE A 195 -16.89 13.83 6.47
N PHE A 196 -17.55 14.99 6.44
CA PHE A 196 -17.12 16.15 7.22
C PHE A 196 -17.24 15.88 8.73
N ASN A 197 -18.35 15.25 9.17
CA ASN A 197 -18.53 14.86 10.56
C ASN A 197 -17.45 13.86 11.01
N LEU A 198 -17.13 12.84 10.19
CA LEU A 198 -16.05 11.91 10.52
C LEU A 198 -14.70 12.64 10.68
N MET A 199 -14.37 13.56 9.77
CA MET A 199 -13.13 14.32 9.85
C MET A 199 -13.06 15.16 11.14
N GLU A 200 -14.17 15.76 11.56
CA GLU A 200 -14.29 16.48 12.82
C GLU A 200 -14.03 15.56 14.01
N TRP A 201 -14.73 14.42 14.08
CA TRP A 201 -14.58 13.46 15.19
C TRP A 201 -13.15 12.92 15.29
N LEU A 202 -12.50 12.64 14.16
CA LEU A 202 -11.11 12.17 14.13
C LEU A 202 -10.15 13.22 14.70
N ARG A 203 -10.36 14.51 14.38
CA ARG A 203 -9.56 15.60 14.94
C ARG A 203 -9.84 15.82 16.42
N GLU A 204 -11.10 15.80 16.84
CA GLU A 204 -11.46 15.89 18.26
C GLU A 204 -10.84 14.76 19.09
N ALA A 205 -10.80 13.55 18.53
CA ALA A 205 -10.15 12.39 19.14
C ALA A 205 -8.61 12.43 19.07
N ASN A 206 -8.00 13.46 18.49
CA ASN A 206 -6.55 13.59 18.33
C ASN A 206 -5.91 12.44 17.55
N PHE A 207 -6.53 12.02 16.44
CA PHE A 207 -5.84 11.20 15.44
C PHE A 207 -4.80 12.03 14.69
N GLU A 208 -3.66 11.41 14.41
CA GLU A 208 -2.57 11.97 13.63
C GLU A 208 -2.54 11.33 12.24
N SER A 209 -1.90 12.00 11.27
CA SER A 209 -1.68 11.50 9.91
C SER A 209 -2.95 10.91 9.26
N ILE A 210 -4.05 11.67 9.30
CA ILE A 210 -5.33 11.26 8.71
C ILE A 210 -5.17 11.17 7.19
N ASN A 211 -5.25 9.96 6.65
CA ASN A 211 -5.23 9.69 5.22
C ASN A 211 -6.65 9.58 4.65
N ILE A 212 -6.82 10.07 3.43
CA ILE A 212 -8.02 9.82 2.63
C ILE A 212 -7.68 9.15 1.31
N ASP A 213 -8.55 8.24 0.88
CA ASP A 213 -8.43 7.59 -0.43
C ASP A 213 -9.40 8.21 -1.43
N LEU A 214 -8.89 8.51 -2.62
CA LEU A 214 -9.63 8.97 -3.79
C LEU A 214 -9.36 8.03 -4.96
N ILE A 215 -10.28 7.96 -5.91
CA ILE A 215 -10.10 7.17 -7.12
C ILE A 215 -10.49 8.01 -8.33
N TYR A 216 -9.55 8.22 -9.24
CA TYR A 216 -9.82 8.79 -10.55
C TYR A 216 -9.95 7.71 -11.62
N GLY A 217 -10.75 7.97 -12.65
CA GLY A 217 -11.11 6.99 -13.68
C GLY A 217 -12.42 6.22 -13.42
N LEU A 218 -13.22 6.60 -12.43
CA LEU A 218 -14.53 6.00 -12.16
C LEU A 218 -15.61 6.44 -13.16
N PRO A 219 -16.72 5.69 -13.27
CA PRO A 219 -17.87 6.05 -14.11
C PRO A 219 -18.37 7.48 -13.92
N TYR A 220 -18.64 8.17 -15.03
CA TYR A 220 -19.16 9.54 -15.09
C TYR A 220 -18.25 10.64 -14.55
N GLN A 221 -17.01 10.32 -14.17
CA GLN A 221 -16.04 11.36 -13.84
C GLN A 221 -15.65 12.13 -15.09
N THR A 222 -15.63 13.45 -14.97
CA THR A 222 -15.02 14.37 -15.92
C THR A 222 -13.93 15.17 -15.24
N LEU A 223 -13.13 15.91 -16.03
CA LEU A 223 -12.16 16.85 -15.47
C LEU A 223 -12.81 17.84 -14.49
N GLU A 224 -13.96 18.40 -14.86
CA GLU A 224 -14.73 19.35 -14.05
C GLU A 224 -15.25 18.69 -12.77
N SER A 225 -15.96 17.57 -12.87
CA SER A 225 -16.56 16.92 -11.71
C SER A 225 -15.51 16.44 -10.70
N TYR A 226 -14.36 15.96 -11.19
CA TYR A 226 -13.29 15.51 -10.30
C TYR A 226 -12.54 16.70 -9.67
N SER A 227 -12.42 17.82 -10.38
CA SER A 227 -11.86 19.07 -9.84
C SER A 227 -12.67 19.54 -8.62
N GLU A 228 -14.01 19.45 -8.66
CA GLU A 228 -14.88 19.75 -7.51
C GLU A 228 -14.65 18.79 -6.34
N THR A 229 -14.48 17.49 -6.62
CA THR A 229 -14.12 16.51 -5.59
C THR A 229 -12.79 16.86 -4.93
N VAL A 230 -11.78 17.26 -5.71
CA VAL A 230 -10.48 17.71 -5.19
C VAL A 230 -10.61 18.99 -4.35
N ASP A 231 -11.47 19.95 -4.73
CA ASP A 231 -11.74 21.14 -3.91
C ASP A 231 -12.28 20.78 -2.52
N LYS A 232 -13.26 19.86 -2.47
CA LYS A 232 -13.85 19.40 -1.21
C LYS A 232 -12.83 18.68 -0.34
N VAL A 233 -11.96 17.88 -0.95
CA VAL A 233 -10.84 17.22 -0.27
C VAL A 233 -9.86 18.23 0.34
N ILE A 234 -9.46 19.25 -0.44
CA ILE A 234 -8.59 20.31 0.06
C ILE A 234 -9.24 21.02 1.25
N LYS A 235 -10.55 21.29 1.16
CA LYS A 235 -11.34 21.90 2.25
C LYS A 235 -11.37 21.02 3.50
N LEU A 236 -11.46 19.69 3.37
CA LEU A 236 -11.34 18.76 4.50
C LEU A 236 -9.97 18.85 5.18
N ASN A 237 -8.92 19.23 4.45
CA ASN A 237 -7.56 19.41 4.94
C ASN A 237 -6.99 18.15 5.66
N PRO A 238 -7.03 16.95 5.01
CA PRO A 238 -6.41 15.74 5.55
C PRO A 238 -4.89 15.90 5.67
N ASP A 239 -4.20 15.00 6.35
CA ASP A 239 -2.72 15.05 6.42
C ASP A 239 -2.09 14.38 5.21
N ARG A 240 -2.76 13.35 4.67
CA ARG A 240 -2.36 12.58 3.50
C ARG A 240 -3.52 12.38 2.55
N ILE A 241 -3.21 12.28 1.27
CA ILE A 241 -4.16 11.96 0.20
C ILE A 241 -3.54 10.86 -0.65
N ALA A 242 -4.26 9.76 -0.84
CA ALA A 242 -3.93 8.74 -1.82
C ALA A 242 -4.91 8.82 -2.99
N ASN A 243 -4.44 9.23 -4.17
CA ASN A 243 -5.24 9.39 -5.38
C ASN A 243 -4.98 8.25 -6.36
N PHE A 244 -5.76 7.18 -6.25
CA PHE A 244 -5.57 5.95 -7.00
C PHE A 244 -6.13 6.02 -8.41
N ASN A 245 -5.39 5.46 -9.38
CA ASN A 245 -5.92 5.17 -10.70
C ASN A 245 -6.88 3.98 -10.66
N PHE A 246 -8.10 4.13 -11.17
CA PHE A 246 -9.05 3.03 -11.29
C PHE A 246 -8.54 1.97 -12.26
N ALA A 247 -8.30 0.76 -11.73
CA ALA A 247 -7.95 -0.42 -12.51
C ALA A 247 -9.22 -1.24 -12.83
N TYR A 248 -9.73 -1.08 -14.05
CA TYR A 248 -10.85 -1.87 -14.55
C TYR A 248 -10.38 -3.25 -15.06
N VAL A 249 -10.64 -4.28 -14.26
CA VAL A 249 -10.23 -5.68 -14.45
C VAL A 249 -11.38 -6.66 -14.19
N PRO A 250 -12.54 -6.53 -14.86
CA PRO A 250 -13.77 -7.31 -14.56
C PRO A 250 -13.61 -8.83 -14.74
N TRP A 251 -12.60 -9.29 -15.48
CA TRP A 251 -12.25 -10.71 -15.60
C TRP A 251 -11.66 -11.29 -14.31
N LEU A 252 -11.00 -10.45 -13.50
CA LEU A 252 -10.41 -10.81 -12.22
C LEU A 252 -11.32 -10.42 -11.05
N LYS A 253 -11.95 -9.24 -11.11
CA LYS A 253 -12.81 -8.68 -10.07
C LYS A 253 -14.25 -8.59 -10.56
N ARG A 254 -15.00 -9.68 -10.34
CA ARG A 254 -16.35 -9.86 -10.91
C ARG A 254 -17.34 -8.73 -10.59
N LEU A 255 -17.22 -8.06 -9.44
CA LEU A 255 -18.08 -6.92 -9.07
C LEU A 255 -17.95 -5.73 -10.03
N GLN A 256 -16.79 -5.58 -10.67
CA GLN A 256 -16.61 -4.51 -11.66
C GLN A 256 -17.48 -4.72 -12.90
N LYS A 257 -18.07 -5.90 -13.14
CA LYS A 257 -19.04 -6.12 -14.22
C LYS A 257 -20.34 -5.31 -14.06
N PHE A 258 -20.63 -4.81 -12.86
CA PHE A 258 -21.76 -3.92 -12.62
C PHE A 258 -21.49 -2.47 -13.04
N ILE A 259 -20.25 -2.14 -13.42
CA ILE A 259 -19.89 -0.85 -14.00
C ILE A 259 -20.12 -0.91 -15.51
N ASN A 260 -20.86 0.07 -16.06
CA ASN A 260 -20.94 0.24 -17.51
C ASN A 260 -19.58 0.76 -18.03
N PRO A 261 -18.86 0.02 -18.90
CA PRO A 261 -17.57 0.48 -19.41
C PRO A 261 -17.68 1.74 -20.29
N GLU A 262 -18.82 2.01 -20.90
CA GLU A 262 -19.04 3.20 -21.75
C GLU A 262 -19.07 4.51 -20.96
N THR A 263 -19.29 4.42 -19.64
CA THR A 263 -19.33 5.58 -18.76
C THR A 263 -17.99 5.89 -18.12
N LEU A 264 -16.96 5.07 -18.37
CA LEU A 264 -15.60 5.33 -17.92
C LEU A 264 -14.99 6.48 -18.73
N PRO A 265 -14.25 7.40 -18.09
CA PRO A 265 -13.54 8.44 -18.81
C PRO A 265 -12.51 7.84 -19.76
N LYS A 266 -12.33 8.49 -20.90
CA LYS A 266 -11.32 8.10 -21.89
C LYS A 266 -9.90 8.27 -21.33
N PRO A 267 -8.89 7.54 -21.85
CA PRO A 267 -7.52 7.65 -21.38
C PRO A 267 -7.00 9.10 -21.33
N GLU A 268 -7.31 9.91 -22.33
CA GLU A 268 -6.92 11.32 -22.41
C GLU A 268 -7.49 12.12 -21.24
N GLU A 269 -8.78 11.92 -20.92
CA GLU A 269 -9.45 12.62 -19.82
C GLU A 269 -8.92 12.18 -18.45
N LYS A 270 -8.60 10.88 -18.29
CA LYS A 270 -7.93 10.39 -17.07
C LYS A 270 -6.57 11.06 -16.84
N LEU A 271 -5.82 11.32 -17.92
CA LEU A 271 -4.54 12.02 -17.85
C LEU A 271 -4.71 13.49 -17.47
N GLU A 272 -5.69 14.19 -18.04
CA GLU A 272 -6.00 15.57 -17.65
C GLU A 272 -6.48 15.64 -16.18
N ILE A 273 -7.29 14.67 -15.74
CA ILE A 273 -7.70 14.56 -14.32
C ILE A 273 -6.48 14.38 -13.41
N LEU A 274 -5.56 13.48 -13.77
CA LEU A 274 -4.34 13.25 -12.99
C LEU A 274 -3.48 14.52 -12.90
N LYS A 275 -3.26 15.19 -14.05
CA LYS A 275 -2.50 16.45 -14.11
C LYS A 275 -3.13 17.51 -13.20
N MET A 276 -4.42 17.79 -13.39
CA MET A 276 -5.17 18.75 -12.59
C MET A 276 -5.10 18.41 -11.10
N THR A 277 -5.25 17.13 -10.74
CA THR A 277 -5.20 16.70 -9.34
C THR A 277 -3.84 17.00 -8.71
N ILE A 278 -2.74 16.68 -9.40
CA ILE A 278 -1.38 16.97 -8.93
C ILE A 278 -1.18 18.47 -8.77
N GLU A 279 -1.47 19.27 -9.80
CA GLU A 279 -1.29 20.72 -9.80
C GLU A 279 -2.11 21.39 -8.69
N LYS A 280 -3.37 20.97 -8.52
CA LYS A 280 -4.29 21.56 -7.55
C LYS A 280 -3.92 21.20 -6.12
N ILE A 281 -3.63 19.93 -5.83
CA ILE A 281 -3.20 19.49 -4.49
C ILE A 281 -1.86 20.13 -4.10
N THR A 282 -0.89 20.16 -5.02
CA THR A 282 0.43 20.77 -4.75
C THR A 282 0.37 22.29 -4.61
N SER A 283 -0.53 22.98 -5.33
CA SER A 283 -0.78 24.42 -5.15
C SER A 283 -1.28 24.78 -3.74
N LYS A 284 -1.77 23.79 -2.98
CA LYS A 284 -2.23 23.94 -1.59
C LYS A 284 -1.22 23.47 -0.55
N GLY A 285 0.04 23.28 -0.96
CA GLY A 285 1.16 23.01 -0.06
C GLY A 285 1.38 21.53 0.27
N TYR A 286 0.62 20.61 -0.31
CA TYR A 286 0.94 19.19 -0.22
C TYR A 286 2.11 18.86 -1.15
N LEU A 287 2.94 17.91 -0.73
CA LEU A 287 4.03 17.38 -1.51
C LEU A 287 3.58 16.12 -2.21
N PHE A 288 3.92 15.97 -3.48
CA PHE A 288 3.81 14.69 -4.16
C PHE A 288 4.91 13.77 -3.65
N ILE A 289 4.57 12.82 -2.78
CA ILE A 289 5.52 11.84 -2.24
C ILE A 289 5.91 10.88 -3.35
N GLY A 290 4.94 10.35 -4.10
CA GLY A 290 5.22 9.51 -5.26
C GLY A 290 4.09 8.55 -5.56
N MET A 291 4.04 8.09 -6.81
CA MET A 291 2.95 7.28 -7.37
C MET A 291 1.58 7.99 -7.25
N ASP A 292 0.88 7.74 -6.17
CA ASP A 292 -0.49 8.15 -5.85
C ASP A 292 -0.57 8.95 -4.54
N HIS A 293 0.53 9.07 -3.78
CA HIS A 293 0.51 9.65 -2.43
C HIS A 293 0.95 11.12 -2.40
N PHE A 294 0.19 11.91 -1.66
CA PHE A 294 0.47 13.27 -1.28
C PHE A 294 0.47 13.39 0.25
N ALA A 295 1.34 14.24 0.80
CA ALA A 295 1.38 14.49 2.23
C ALA A 295 1.78 15.94 2.52
N LYS A 296 1.41 16.45 3.70
CA LYS A 296 1.86 17.77 4.16
C LYS A 296 3.40 17.83 4.33
N PRO A 297 4.04 19.01 4.27
CA PRO A 297 5.50 19.13 4.35
C PRO A 297 6.14 18.59 5.63
N ASN A 298 5.40 18.69 6.74
CA ASN A 298 5.84 18.21 8.05
C ASN A 298 5.34 16.80 8.36
N ASP A 299 4.61 16.15 7.45
CA ASP A 299 4.28 14.74 7.58
C ASP A 299 5.57 13.92 7.52
N GLU A 300 5.64 12.90 8.36
CA GLU A 300 6.79 12.02 8.46
C GLU A 300 7.19 11.32 7.16
N LEU A 301 6.27 11.06 6.21
CA LEU A 301 6.64 10.49 4.91
C LEU A 301 7.40 11.51 4.08
N ALA A 302 7.01 12.77 4.16
CA ALA A 302 7.72 13.86 3.50
C ALA A 302 9.10 14.07 4.14
N VAL A 303 9.19 14.01 5.46
CA VAL A 303 10.45 14.11 6.20
C VAL A 303 11.37 12.94 5.83
N ALA A 304 10.90 11.70 5.93
CA ALA A 304 11.66 10.51 5.62
C ALA A 304 12.09 10.47 4.14
N GLN A 305 11.29 11.00 3.22
CA GLN A 305 11.70 11.11 1.82
C GLN A 305 12.89 12.07 1.65
N ARG A 306 12.84 13.25 2.28
CA ARG A 306 13.94 14.23 2.24
C ARG A 306 15.22 13.68 2.87
N GLU A 307 15.07 12.92 3.95
CA GLU A 307 16.17 12.29 4.68
C GLU A 307 16.66 10.97 4.04
N ARG A 308 15.99 10.50 2.98
CA ARG A 308 16.28 9.23 2.28
C ARG A 308 16.14 8.00 3.18
N THR A 309 15.17 8.04 4.09
CA THR A 309 14.76 6.97 5.01
C THR A 309 13.31 6.53 4.76
N LEU A 310 12.67 7.01 3.69
CA LEU A 310 11.35 6.52 3.25
C LEU A 310 11.46 5.11 2.66
N HIS A 311 10.61 4.20 3.10
CA HIS A 311 10.54 2.85 2.55
C HIS A 311 9.16 2.52 2.04
N ARG A 312 9.06 1.38 1.37
CA ARG A 312 7.80 0.86 0.84
C ARG A 312 7.65 -0.62 1.14
N ASN A 313 6.45 -1.00 1.56
CA ASN A 313 6.05 -2.40 1.76
C ASN A 313 4.65 -2.64 1.16
N PHE A 314 4.03 -3.77 1.49
CA PHE A 314 2.71 -4.14 0.99
C PHE A 314 1.57 -3.19 1.39
N GLN A 315 1.74 -2.38 2.44
CA GLN A 315 0.74 -1.42 2.93
C GLN A 315 0.89 -0.03 2.32
N GLY A 316 2.06 0.30 1.76
CA GLY A 316 2.31 1.64 1.24
C GLY A 316 3.71 2.14 1.57
N TYR A 317 3.85 3.45 1.61
CA TYR A 317 5.06 4.09 2.14
C TYR A 317 5.08 4.00 3.66
N THR A 318 6.28 3.82 4.23
CA THR A 318 6.50 3.71 5.68
C THR A 318 7.84 4.33 6.05
N THR A 319 7.95 4.78 7.29
CA THR A 319 9.16 5.30 7.93
C THR A 319 10.03 4.19 8.57
N HIS A 320 9.55 2.95 8.58
CA HIS A 320 10.18 1.82 9.28
C HIS A 320 10.81 0.80 8.30
N SER A 321 11.96 1.14 7.71
CA SER A 321 12.71 0.29 6.75
C SER A 321 13.00 -1.11 7.23
N GLU A 322 13.44 -1.18 8.49
CA GLU A 322 14.09 -2.36 9.04
C GLU A 322 13.08 -3.31 9.64
N ALA A 323 11.82 -2.87 9.78
CA ALA A 323 10.76 -3.67 10.36
C ALA A 323 10.36 -4.81 9.42
N GLU A 324 10.39 -6.03 9.93
CA GLU A 324 9.80 -7.17 9.22
C GLU A 324 8.28 -7.17 9.42
N LEU A 325 7.55 -7.40 8.33
CA LEU A 325 6.09 -7.40 8.33
C LEU A 325 5.57 -8.81 8.62
N LEU A 326 4.82 -8.97 9.70
CA LEU A 326 4.05 -10.17 9.99
C LEU A 326 2.58 -9.91 9.65
N GLY A 327 2.06 -10.66 8.69
CA GLY A 327 0.66 -10.59 8.26
C GLY A 327 -0.19 -11.69 8.85
N PHE A 328 -1.31 -11.31 9.45
CA PHE A 328 -2.28 -12.18 10.12
C PHE A 328 -3.64 -12.09 9.42
N GLY A 329 -4.37 -13.20 9.40
CA GLY A 329 -5.66 -13.31 8.75
C GLY A 329 -5.56 -13.83 7.31
N ALA A 330 -6.71 -14.23 6.77
CA ALA A 330 -6.82 -14.70 5.40
C ALA A 330 -6.24 -13.69 4.40
N THR A 331 -5.54 -14.19 3.39
CA THR A 331 -4.90 -13.43 2.30
C THR A 331 -3.67 -12.60 2.67
N SER A 332 -3.41 -12.37 3.97
CA SER A 332 -2.33 -11.54 4.48
C SER A 332 -0.97 -12.00 3.96
N ILE A 333 -0.08 -11.02 3.78
CA ILE A 333 1.29 -11.25 3.32
C ILE A 333 2.25 -10.80 4.40
N SER A 334 3.13 -11.70 4.80
CA SER A 334 4.30 -11.40 5.62
C SER A 334 5.50 -11.12 4.72
N MET A 335 6.33 -10.15 5.13
CA MET A 335 7.56 -9.75 4.46
C MET A 335 8.71 -9.80 5.47
N LEU A 336 9.45 -10.91 5.44
CA LEU A 336 10.77 -11.00 6.08
C LEU A 336 11.84 -10.48 5.12
N TYR A 337 13.05 -10.27 5.63
CA TYR A 337 14.14 -9.77 4.79
C TYR A 337 14.48 -10.72 3.62
N ASP A 338 14.42 -12.04 3.79
CA ASP A 338 14.77 -13.02 2.75
C ASP A 338 13.61 -13.94 2.33
N ALA A 339 12.39 -13.70 2.79
CA ALA A 339 11.24 -14.52 2.43
C ALA A 339 9.91 -13.76 2.55
N TYR A 340 9.01 -14.01 1.60
CA TYR A 340 7.63 -13.55 1.67
C TYR A 340 6.69 -14.76 1.78
N GLY A 341 5.71 -14.67 2.66
CA GLY A 341 4.69 -15.70 2.87
C GLY A 341 3.29 -15.11 2.78
N GLN A 342 2.38 -15.76 2.05
CA GLN A 342 1.00 -15.36 1.90
C GLN A 342 0.07 -16.43 2.45
N ASN A 343 -0.85 -16.01 3.31
CA ASN A 343 -1.87 -16.88 3.88
C ASN A 343 -2.92 -17.30 2.85
N PHE A 344 -3.57 -18.44 3.12
CA PHE A 344 -4.72 -18.92 2.35
C PHE A 344 -5.77 -17.82 2.18
N LYS A 345 -6.30 -17.72 0.95
CA LYS A 345 -7.30 -16.70 0.61
C LYS A 345 -8.72 -17.09 1.00
N LYS A 346 -9.04 -18.38 0.96
CA LYS A 346 -10.37 -18.90 1.30
C LYS A 346 -10.43 -19.20 2.79
N LEU A 347 -11.47 -18.71 3.45
CA LEU A 347 -11.67 -18.92 4.90
C LEU A 347 -11.67 -20.39 5.28
N LYS A 348 -12.29 -21.27 4.48
CA LYS A 348 -12.33 -22.72 4.76
C LYS A 348 -10.93 -23.31 4.90
N ASP A 349 -10.04 -22.97 3.97
CA ASP A 349 -8.68 -23.51 3.95
C ASP A 349 -7.84 -22.85 5.06
N TYR A 350 -7.98 -21.53 5.23
CA TYR A 350 -7.34 -20.77 6.32
C TYR A 350 -7.71 -21.34 7.71
N TYR A 351 -8.99 -21.58 7.98
CA TYR A 351 -9.47 -22.17 9.21
C TYR A 351 -8.98 -23.61 9.40
N GLY A 352 -9.07 -24.44 8.34
CA GLY A 352 -8.63 -25.83 8.41
C GLY A 352 -7.18 -25.99 8.86
N ARG A 353 -6.28 -25.11 8.41
CA ARG A 353 -4.87 -25.12 8.85
C ARG A 353 -4.71 -24.81 10.33
N LEU A 354 -5.46 -23.82 10.83
CA LEU A 354 -5.38 -23.38 12.22
C LEU A 354 -6.03 -24.36 13.20
N GLU A 355 -7.04 -25.11 12.77
CA GLU A 355 -7.60 -26.22 13.56
C GLU A 355 -6.64 -27.43 13.65
N GLU A 356 -5.67 -27.53 12.75
CA GLU A 356 -4.57 -28.50 12.83
C GLU A 356 -3.32 -27.95 13.57
N ASP A 357 -3.42 -26.78 14.23
CA ASP A 357 -2.30 -26.07 14.87
C ASP A 357 -1.12 -25.76 13.91
N LYS A 358 -1.40 -25.58 12.61
CA LYS A 358 -0.42 -25.27 11.57
C LYS A 358 -0.56 -23.85 11.06
N LEU A 359 0.56 -23.24 10.66
CA LEU A 359 0.52 -21.90 10.05
C LEU A 359 -0.28 -21.93 8.73
N PRO A 360 -1.13 -20.93 8.46
CA PRO A 360 -2.03 -20.93 7.32
C PRO A 360 -1.38 -20.38 6.03
N VAL A 361 -0.07 -20.57 5.87
CA VAL A 361 0.68 -20.15 4.68
C VAL A 361 0.32 -21.03 3.48
N GLU A 362 -0.04 -20.41 2.35
CA GLU A 362 -0.38 -21.09 1.09
C GLU A 362 0.79 -21.06 0.12
N ARG A 363 1.39 -19.88 -0.02
CA ARG A 363 2.35 -19.59 -1.09
C ARG A 363 3.28 -18.45 -0.70
N GLY A 364 4.44 -18.37 -1.33
CA GLY A 364 5.44 -17.38 -1.03
C GLY A 364 6.61 -17.40 -2.00
N VAL A 365 7.67 -16.67 -1.66
CA VAL A 365 8.95 -16.67 -2.37
C VAL A 365 10.09 -16.59 -1.37
N LEU A 366 11.11 -17.42 -1.56
CA LEU A 366 12.37 -17.30 -0.86
C LEU A 366 13.31 -16.50 -1.76
N LEU A 367 13.88 -15.43 -1.24
CA LEU A 367 14.71 -14.52 -2.01
C LEU A 367 16.15 -15.03 -2.01
N ASN A 368 16.79 -15.01 -3.17
CA ASN A 368 18.24 -15.14 -3.27
C ASN A 368 18.92 -13.77 -3.11
N GLU A 369 20.25 -13.74 -3.15
CA GLU A 369 21.02 -12.50 -3.02
C GLU A 369 20.70 -11.48 -4.12
N ASP A 370 20.57 -11.90 -5.39
CA ASP A 370 20.20 -11.02 -6.50
C ASP A 370 18.82 -10.38 -6.29
N ASP A 371 17.85 -11.15 -5.77
CA ASP A 371 16.52 -10.66 -5.45
C ASP A 371 16.57 -9.55 -4.38
N ILE A 372 17.42 -9.74 -3.36
CA ILE A 372 17.60 -8.79 -2.26
C ILE A 372 18.25 -7.50 -2.76
N ILE A 373 19.32 -7.60 -3.57
CA ILE A 373 20.03 -6.44 -4.14
C ILE A 373 19.07 -5.64 -5.03
N ARG A 374 18.37 -6.32 -5.95
CA ARG A 374 17.41 -5.68 -6.87
C ARG A 374 16.23 -5.07 -6.14
N ARG A 375 15.73 -5.71 -5.07
CA ARG A 375 14.72 -5.12 -4.20
C ARG A 375 15.19 -3.79 -3.63
N ASP A 376 16.41 -3.73 -3.08
CA ASP A 376 16.94 -2.50 -2.49
C ASP A 376 17.02 -1.38 -3.54
N VAL A 377 17.55 -1.69 -4.73
CA VAL A 377 17.60 -0.75 -5.86
C VAL A 377 16.21 -0.24 -6.26
N ILE A 378 15.26 -1.15 -6.50
CA ILE A 378 13.89 -0.81 -6.93
C ILE A 378 13.19 0.03 -5.84
N MET A 379 13.26 -0.38 -4.57
CA MET A 379 12.59 0.31 -3.47
C MET A 379 13.18 1.70 -3.23
N ARG A 380 14.52 1.88 -3.33
CA ARG A 380 15.16 3.19 -3.19
C ARG A 380 14.80 4.14 -4.34
N LEU A 381 14.82 3.66 -5.58
CA LEU A 381 14.38 4.46 -6.74
C LEU A 381 12.93 4.92 -6.57
N MET A 382 12.05 4.02 -6.13
CA MET A 382 10.62 4.32 -5.94
C MET A 382 10.33 5.22 -4.74
N SER A 383 11.17 5.20 -3.70
CA SER A 383 10.93 5.95 -2.47
C SER A 383 11.64 7.31 -2.45
N HIS A 384 12.87 7.37 -2.96
CA HIS A 384 13.72 8.56 -2.87
C HIS A 384 13.90 9.30 -4.20
N PHE A 385 13.52 8.68 -5.33
CA PHE A 385 13.78 9.23 -6.67
C PHE A 385 15.28 9.51 -6.92
N GLN A 386 16.14 8.85 -6.16
CA GLN A 386 17.59 8.92 -6.22
C GLN A 386 18.18 7.61 -5.71
N LEU A 387 19.30 7.19 -6.30
CA LEU A 387 20.06 6.02 -5.88
C LEU A 387 21.55 6.33 -5.94
N TYR A 388 22.26 6.26 -4.81
CA TYR A 388 23.72 6.31 -4.79
C TYR A 388 24.27 4.91 -4.97
N LYS A 389 25.14 4.73 -5.97
CA LYS A 389 25.69 3.41 -6.31
C LYS A 389 26.56 2.87 -5.18
N GLY A 390 27.39 3.73 -4.60
CA GLY A 390 28.29 3.37 -3.49
C GLY A 390 27.58 2.79 -2.28
N GLU A 391 26.34 3.21 -1.97
CA GLU A 391 25.56 2.66 -0.85
C GLU A 391 25.11 1.19 -1.12
N ILE A 392 24.94 0.82 -2.38
CA ILE A 392 24.64 -0.56 -2.79
C ILE A 392 25.93 -1.38 -2.85
N GLU A 393 27.00 -0.81 -3.40
CA GLU A 393 28.32 -1.44 -3.48
C GLU A 393 28.86 -1.81 -2.10
N GLU A 394 28.82 -0.86 -1.15
CA GLU A 394 29.26 -1.06 0.23
C GLU A 394 28.43 -2.15 0.93
N LYS A 395 27.11 -2.10 0.77
CA LYS A 395 26.20 -3.02 1.46
C LYS A 395 26.30 -4.46 0.96
N TYR A 396 26.56 -4.68 -0.32
CA TYR A 396 26.50 -6.00 -0.94
C TYR A 396 27.84 -6.50 -1.50
N GLY A 397 28.91 -5.71 -1.44
CA GLY A 397 30.24 -6.10 -1.91
C GLY A 397 30.32 -6.29 -3.43
N ILE A 398 29.56 -5.51 -4.21
CA ILE A 398 29.53 -5.57 -5.68
C ILE A 398 30.14 -4.31 -6.31
N ASN A 399 30.51 -4.38 -7.58
CA ASN A 399 30.69 -3.20 -8.44
C ASN A 399 29.35 -2.93 -9.15
N PHE A 400 28.73 -1.77 -8.92
CA PHE A 400 27.37 -1.49 -9.37
C PHE A 400 27.27 -1.47 -10.89
N ASP A 401 28.23 -0.82 -11.56
CA ASP A 401 28.20 -0.62 -13.01
C ASP A 401 28.49 -1.92 -13.78
N GLU A 402 29.30 -2.80 -13.20
CA GLU A 402 29.51 -4.16 -13.73
C GLU A 402 28.29 -5.05 -13.48
N TYR A 403 27.76 -5.04 -12.27
CA TYR A 403 26.63 -5.89 -11.87
C TYR A 403 25.35 -5.55 -12.64
N PHE A 404 25.06 -4.25 -12.81
CA PHE A 404 23.87 -3.73 -13.50
C PHE A 404 24.15 -3.24 -14.92
N LYS A 405 25.21 -3.71 -15.57
CA LYS A 405 25.62 -3.26 -16.91
C LYS A 405 24.48 -3.28 -17.93
N ASN A 406 23.70 -4.37 -17.94
CA ASN A 406 22.61 -4.54 -18.91
C ASN A 406 21.43 -3.62 -18.62
N GLU A 407 21.16 -3.36 -17.36
CA GLU A 407 20.10 -2.47 -16.89
C GLU A 407 20.45 -1.02 -17.20
N LEU A 408 21.69 -0.60 -16.89
CA LEU A 408 22.21 0.73 -17.22
C LEU A 408 22.17 1.03 -18.72
N GLU A 409 22.49 0.04 -19.57
CA GLU A 409 22.38 0.20 -21.03
C GLU A 409 20.93 0.51 -21.45
N ARG A 410 19.94 -0.14 -20.83
CA ARG A 410 18.52 0.10 -21.15
C ARG A 410 18.02 1.44 -20.62
N LEU A 411 18.60 1.95 -19.54
CA LEU A 411 18.27 3.25 -18.99
C LEU A 411 18.72 4.40 -19.89
N LYS A 412 19.70 4.22 -20.79
CA LYS A 412 20.19 5.28 -21.69
C LYS A 412 19.08 5.93 -22.51
N GLN A 413 18.16 5.14 -23.06
CA GLN A 413 17.02 5.69 -23.80
C GLN A 413 16.11 6.56 -22.91
N GLN A 414 15.93 6.18 -21.66
CA GLN A 414 15.13 6.94 -20.69
C GLN A 414 15.87 8.18 -20.18
N GLU A 415 17.20 8.15 -20.15
CA GLU A 415 18.05 9.32 -19.90
C GLU A 415 17.98 10.33 -21.06
N GLU A 416 18.10 9.85 -22.32
CA GLU A 416 17.94 10.69 -23.52
C GLU A 416 16.57 11.36 -23.59
N ASP A 417 15.51 10.64 -23.17
CA ASP A 417 14.16 11.17 -23.03
C ASP A 417 13.96 12.11 -21.82
N GLY A 418 15.01 12.30 -21.00
CA GLY A 418 14.99 13.22 -19.86
C GLY A 418 14.22 12.71 -18.63
N LEU A 419 13.95 11.41 -18.51
CA LEU A 419 13.27 10.81 -17.35
C LEU A 419 14.20 10.65 -16.13
N LEU A 420 15.49 10.50 -16.37
CA LEU A 420 16.51 10.34 -15.33
C LEU A 420 17.83 10.92 -15.81
N LYS A 421 18.79 11.02 -14.89
CA LYS A 421 20.20 11.34 -15.17
C LYS A 421 21.08 10.26 -14.55
N LEU A 422 21.94 9.67 -15.37
CA LEU A 422 22.97 8.73 -14.95
C LEU A 422 24.26 9.51 -14.68
N TYR A 423 24.68 9.50 -13.42
CA TYR A 423 26.00 9.98 -13.02
C TYR A 423 26.92 8.80 -12.75
N LYS A 424 28.21 9.10 -12.59
CA LYS A 424 29.21 8.10 -12.20
C LYS A 424 28.85 7.46 -10.85
N ASP A 425 28.44 8.27 -9.88
CA ASP A 425 28.22 7.89 -8.48
C ASP A 425 26.74 7.62 -8.13
N ARG A 426 25.79 8.04 -8.97
CA ARG A 426 24.35 7.96 -8.64
C ARG A 426 23.43 7.98 -9.85
N ILE A 427 22.16 7.66 -9.63
CA ILE A 427 21.04 7.80 -10.55
C ILE A 427 20.06 8.80 -9.94
N ASP A 428 19.72 9.88 -10.66
CA ASP A 428 18.73 10.87 -10.24
C ASP A 428 17.50 10.81 -11.15
N ILE A 429 16.31 10.70 -10.59
CA ILE A 429 15.06 10.75 -11.36
C ILE A 429 14.64 12.21 -11.53
N THR A 430 14.31 12.62 -12.76
CA THR A 430 13.88 13.99 -13.03
C THR A 430 12.41 14.20 -12.61
N PRO A 431 11.93 15.45 -12.45
CA PRO A 431 10.52 15.73 -12.20
C PRO A 431 9.55 15.07 -13.20
N ALA A 432 9.96 14.88 -14.47
CA ALA A 432 9.18 14.17 -15.48
C ALA A 432 9.20 12.65 -15.25
N GLY A 433 10.35 12.09 -14.87
CA GLY A 433 10.48 10.66 -14.56
C GLY A 433 9.73 10.19 -13.33
N ARG A 434 9.36 11.09 -12.39
CA ARG A 434 8.68 10.70 -11.14
C ARG A 434 7.33 10.03 -11.38
N LEU A 435 6.56 10.48 -12.39
CA LEU A 435 5.30 9.83 -12.77
C LEU A 435 5.53 8.47 -13.42
N LEU A 436 6.64 8.34 -14.15
CA LEU A 436 7.05 7.15 -14.89
C LEU A 436 8.02 6.26 -14.09
N ILE A 437 8.08 6.40 -12.76
CA ILE A 437 9.06 5.72 -11.92
C ILE A 437 8.98 4.19 -12.04
N ARG A 438 7.78 3.64 -12.26
CA ARG A 438 7.59 2.19 -12.49
C ARG A 438 8.21 1.73 -13.81
N ASN A 439 8.20 2.58 -14.84
CA ASN A 439 8.83 2.32 -16.12
C ASN A 439 10.36 2.40 -16.05
N ILE A 440 10.91 3.10 -15.05
CA ILE A 440 12.35 3.16 -14.80
C ILE A 440 12.75 1.93 -13.97
N ALA A 441 12.02 1.66 -12.89
CA ALA A 441 12.28 0.56 -11.96
C ALA A 441 12.22 -0.83 -12.62
N VAL A 442 11.34 -1.02 -13.61
CA VAL A 442 11.20 -2.31 -14.33
C VAL A 442 12.47 -2.75 -15.07
N ASN A 443 13.39 -1.85 -15.35
CA ASN A 443 14.69 -2.23 -15.93
C ASN A 443 15.50 -3.11 -14.97
N PHE A 444 15.34 -2.96 -13.66
CA PHE A 444 16.00 -3.76 -12.65
C PHE A 444 15.26 -5.07 -12.30
N ASP A 445 14.09 -5.31 -12.89
CA ASP A 445 13.26 -6.49 -12.64
C ASP A 445 13.55 -7.61 -13.65
N ILE A 446 14.22 -8.66 -13.17
CA ILE A 446 14.58 -9.82 -14.02
C ILE A 446 13.41 -10.74 -14.32
N TYR A 447 12.33 -10.73 -13.53
CA TYR A 447 11.18 -11.61 -13.72
C TYR A 447 10.27 -11.11 -14.83
N THR A 448 10.03 -9.80 -14.87
CA THR A 448 9.22 -9.17 -15.93
C THR A 448 9.89 -9.30 -17.29
N GLN A 449 11.22 -9.28 -17.35
CA GLN A 449 11.99 -9.48 -18.58
C GLN A 449 11.86 -10.90 -19.13
N LYS A 450 11.77 -11.91 -18.25
CA LYS A 450 11.63 -13.32 -18.62
C LYS A 450 10.23 -13.69 -19.10
N LYS A 451 9.20 -12.88 -18.77
CA LYS A 451 7.79 -13.16 -19.11
C LYS A 451 7.30 -12.25 -20.23
N LYS A 452 6.84 -12.83 -21.36
CA LYS A 452 6.12 -12.07 -22.42
C LYS A 452 4.85 -11.45 -21.82
N GLN A 453 4.88 -10.13 -21.60
CA GLN A 453 3.91 -9.31 -20.86
C GLN A 453 2.45 -9.53 -21.33
N LYS A 454 1.58 -10.12 -20.48
CA LYS A 454 0.11 -10.15 -20.73
C LYS A 454 -0.78 -9.96 -19.49
N ARG A 455 -0.26 -9.69 -18.28
CA ARG A 455 -1.08 -9.73 -17.04
C ARG A 455 -1.01 -8.50 -16.11
N PHE A 456 -0.35 -7.41 -16.49
CA PHE A 456 -0.31 -6.19 -15.67
C PHE A 456 -1.29 -5.13 -16.19
N SER A 457 -1.79 -4.28 -15.29
CA SER A 457 -2.49 -3.03 -15.67
C SER A 457 -1.47 -2.02 -16.23
N GLN A 458 -1.95 -1.05 -17.01
CA GLN A 458 -1.11 0.07 -17.47
C GLN A 458 -0.47 0.82 -16.30
N ALA A 459 0.74 1.34 -16.53
CA ALA A 459 1.49 2.06 -15.51
C ALA A 459 0.81 3.40 -15.15
N ILE A 460 0.26 4.15 -16.09
CA ILE A 460 -0.41 5.43 -15.84
C ILE A 460 -1.82 5.38 -16.43
#